data_AF-A0A6I3ZVD0-F1
#
_entry.id   AF-A0A6I3ZVD0-F1
#
_cell.length_a   1.000
_cell.length_b   1.000
_cell.length_c   1.000
_cell.angle_alpha   90.00
_cell.angle_beta   90.00
_cell.angle_gamma   90.00
#
_symmetry.space_group_name_H-M   'P 1'
#
loop_
_entity.id
_entity.type
_entity.pdbx_description
1 polymer ?
#
loop_
_entity_poly.entity_id
_entity_poly.type
_entity_poly.pdbx_seq_one_letter_code
_entity_poly.pdbx_strand_id
1 'polypeptide(L)'
;MAIWQTEKTSSRDLPRWRPPFGMTPSGLFRGFPIERLHDVLEHGLDVAPQSAFFATRYPDKAWEYPVGRNLAAMLILDSAQSAPSWVTKPAAADDSWQPDKASYPNEYVDSGRLVHTRFARDRGSRHFTYESMYGFWVPGDARAALLGILLGGPQDTMRVLLESLQGSGSYGLELVP
;
A
#
# COMPACT_ATOMS: atom_id res chain seq x y z
N MET A 1 14.21 -5.57 6.01
CA MET A 1 13.33 -4.39 5.84
C MET A 1 13.41 -3.57 7.13
N ALA A 2 13.36 -2.24 7.04
CA ALA A 2 13.53 -1.36 8.19
C ALA A 2 12.23 -0.61 8.55
N ILE A 3 12.08 -0.30 9.83
CA ILE A 3 11.03 0.56 10.36
C ILE A 3 11.68 1.86 10.81
N TRP A 4 11.22 2.98 10.26
CA TRP A 4 11.66 4.32 10.64
C TRP A 4 10.57 5.00 11.46
N GLN A 5 10.97 5.80 12.44
CA GLN A 5 10.03 6.50 13.32
C GLN A 5 10.29 8.01 13.29
N THR A 6 9.20 8.78 13.27
CA THR A 6 9.19 10.24 13.45
C THR A 6 8.16 10.61 14.52
N GLU A 7 8.31 11.75 15.17
CA GLU A 7 7.28 12.27 16.10
C GLU A 7 6.10 12.94 15.39
N LYS A 8 6.18 13.13 14.07
CA LYS A 8 5.12 13.75 13.29
C LYS A 8 3.90 12.83 13.18
N THR A 9 2.71 13.37 13.47
CA THR A 9 1.43 12.65 13.37
C THR A 9 0.46 13.32 12.39
N SER A 10 0.59 14.63 12.19
CA SER A 10 -0.32 15.42 11.36
C SER A 10 -0.33 14.97 9.90
N SER A 11 -1.53 14.83 9.33
CA SER A 11 -1.74 14.53 7.91
C SER A 11 -1.05 15.50 6.95
N ARG A 12 -0.74 16.73 7.40
CA ARG A 12 -0.09 17.78 6.59
C ARG A 12 1.40 17.93 6.86
N ASP A 13 1.97 17.09 7.72
CA ASP A 13 3.34 17.22 8.17
C ASP A 13 4.08 15.88 8.06
N LEU A 14 4.44 15.50 6.84
CA LEU A 14 5.33 14.38 6.57
C LEU A 14 6.79 14.79 6.87
N PRO A 15 7.64 13.91 7.47
CA PRO A 15 9.06 14.22 7.64
C PRO A 15 9.76 14.45 6.30
N ARG A 16 10.62 15.47 6.27
CA ARG A 16 11.39 15.84 5.06
C ARG A 16 12.41 14.77 4.70
N TRP A 17 13.05 14.20 5.72
CA TRP A 17 13.84 12.97 5.59
C TRP A 17 12.86 11.80 5.54
N ARG A 18 12.97 10.94 4.53
CA ARG A 18 12.16 9.72 4.47
C ARG A 18 12.83 8.67 3.58
N PRO A 19 12.56 7.39 3.81
CA PRO A 19 12.94 6.34 2.90
C PRO A 19 12.08 6.37 1.62
N PRO A 20 12.56 5.75 0.54
CA PRO A 20 13.91 5.22 0.41
C PRO A 20 14.93 6.32 0.09
N PHE A 21 16.08 6.33 0.79
CA PHE A 21 17.13 7.32 0.58
C PHE A 21 17.90 7.01 -0.70
N GLY A 22 17.77 7.87 -1.72
CA GLY A 22 18.54 7.74 -2.96
C GLY A 22 18.24 6.50 -3.81
N MET A 23 17.15 5.76 -3.55
CA MET A 23 16.83 4.57 -4.34
C MET A 23 15.97 4.89 -5.55
N THR A 24 16.44 4.41 -6.70
CA THR A 24 15.63 3.87 -7.79
C THR A 24 15.61 2.34 -7.63
N PRO A 25 14.47 1.64 -7.85
CA PRO A 25 13.23 2.08 -8.47
C PRO A 25 12.31 2.89 -7.55
N SER A 26 11.31 3.55 -8.15
CA SER A 26 10.34 4.42 -7.45
C SER A 26 9.55 3.69 -6.37
N GLY A 27 9.40 4.28 -5.19
CA GLY A 27 8.52 3.75 -4.15
C GLY A 27 7.03 3.97 -4.46
N LEU A 28 6.18 3.01 -4.06
CA LEU A 28 4.75 3.20 -3.88
C LEU A 28 4.45 3.34 -2.39
N PHE A 29 3.68 4.36 -2.05
CA PHE A 29 3.39 4.74 -0.68
C PHE A 29 1.92 4.55 -0.36
N ARG A 30 1.63 4.04 0.83
CA ARG A 30 0.26 3.84 1.31
C ARG A 30 0.19 4.09 2.81
N GLY A 31 -0.58 5.08 3.22
CA GLY A 31 -0.96 5.24 4.62
C GLY A 31 -1.92 4.14 5.04
N PHE A 32 -1.77 3.61 6.26
CA PHE A 32 -2.58 2.52 6.78
C PHE A 32 -2.91 2.69 8.27
N PRO A 33 -3.98 2.06 8.80
CA PRO A 33 -4.29 2.08 10.23
C PRO A 33 -3.20 1.37 11.02
N ILE A 34 -2.65 2.02 12.05
CA ILE A 34 -1.52 1.49 12.84
C ILE A 34 -1.84 0.13 13.48
N GLU A 35 -3.12 -0.15 13.73
CA GLU A 35 -3.62 -1.41 14.29
C GLU A 35 -3.36 -2.61 13.35
N ARG A 36 -3.10 -2.35 12.06
CA ARG A 36 -2.71 -3.35 11.05
C ARG A 36 -1.20 -3.58 10.99
N LEU A 37 -0.40 -2.98 11.87
CA LEU A 37 1.05 -3.14 11.84
C LEU A 37 1.47 -4.60 11.97
N HIS A 38 0.77 -5.41 12.79
CA HIS A 38 1.02 -6.85 12.85
C HIS A 38 0.85 -7.53 11.48
N ASP A 39 -0.27 -7.29 10.79
CA ASP A 39 -0.55 -7.84 9.46
C ASP A 39 0.53 -7.43 8.45
N VAL A 40 0.99 -6.18 8.53
CA VAL A 40 2.07 -5.65 7.68
C VAL A 40 3.39 -6.38 7.94
N LEU A 41 3.75 -6.62 9.20
CA LEU A 41 4.98 -7.34 9.54
C LEU A 41 4.89 -8.82 9.13
N GLU A 42 3.71 -9.42 9.27
CA GLU A 42 3.46 -10.83 8.95
C GLU A 42 3.41 -11.08 7.43
N HIS A 43 2.78 -10.17 6.68
CA HIS A 43 2.40 -10.40 5.28
C HIS A 43 2.91 -9.35 4.28
N GLY A 44 3.48 -8.25 4.77
CA GLY A 44 3.98 -7.15 3.94
C GLY A 44 2.93 -6.09 3.58
N LEU A 45 1.65 -6.30 3.90
CA LEU A 45 0.53 -5.42 3.57
C LEU A 45 -0.45 -5.30 4.74
N ASP A 46 -1.19 -4.19 4.79
CA ASP A 46 -2.31 -3.94 5.72
C ASP A 46 -3.63 -4.59 5.26
N VAL A 47 -3.57 -5.34 4.17
CA VAL A 47 -4.69 -6.08 3.55
C VAL A 47 -4.27 -7.52 3.29
N ALA A 48 -5.24 -8.40 3.07
CA ALA A 48 -4.94 -9.81 2.78
C ALA A 48 -3.99 -9.93 1.56
N PRO A 49 -3.03 -10.89 1.58
CA PRO A 49 -2.14 -11.14 0.46
C PRO A 49 -2.89 -11.24 -0.88
N GLN A 50 -2.27 -10.79 -1.96
CA GLN A 50 -2.85 -10.78 -3.32
C GLN A 50 -4.09 -9.89 -3.52
N SER A 51 -4.58 -9.21 -2.47
CA SER A 51 -5.66 -8.23 -2.60
C SER A 51 -5.20 -6.98 -3.33
N ALA A 52 -6.13 -6.32 -4.02
CA ALA A 52 -5.88 -4.97 -4.54
C ALA A 52 -5.96 -3.93 -3.42
N PHE A 53 -5.15 -2.89 -3.54
CA PHE A 53 -5.07 -1.78 -2.60
C PHE A 53 -4.83 -0.46 -3.34
N PHE A 54 -5.02 0.65 -2.62
CA PHE A 54 -4.68 1.98 -3.13
C PHE A 54 -3.32 2.43 -2.60
N ALA A 55 -2.42 2.82 -3.49
CA ALA A 55 -1.11 3.37 -3.20
C ALA A 55 -0.77 4.50 -4.19
N THR A 56 0.20 5.33 -3.86
CA THR A 56 0.56 6.51 -4.66
C THR A 56 2.07 6.69 -4.74
N ARG A 57 2.54 7.35 -5.80
CA ARG A 57 3.95 7.78 -5.91
C ARG A 57 4.25 9.05 -5.10
N TYR A 58 3.21 9.68 -4.53
CA TYR A 58 3.28 10.91 -3.75
C TYR A 58 3.20 10.60 -2.25
N PRO A 59 4.33 10.56 -1.53
CA PRO A 59 4.37 10.13 -0.13
C PRO A 59 3.64 11.08 0.82
N ASP A 60 3.62 12.37 0.51
CA ASP A 60 2.81 13.38 1.21
C ASP A 60 1.34 13.04 1.16
N LYS A 61 0.84 12.62 -0.02
CA LYS A 61 -0.55 12.20 -0.17
C LYS A 61 -0.84 10.89 0.56
N ALA A 62 0.07 9.92 0.53
CA ALA A 62 -0.08 8.68 1.28
C ALA A 62 -0.15 8.95 2.79
N TRP A 63 0.69 9.87 3.28
CA TRP A 63 0.73 10.30 4.67
C TRP A 63 -0.55 10.99 5.14
N GLU A 64 -1.42 11.48 4.26
CA GLU A 64 -2.69 12.04 4.71
C GLU A 64 -3.62 10.99 5.34
N TYR A 65 -3.39 9.70 5.07
CA TYR A 65 -4.27 8.58 5.41
C TYR A 65 -3.72 7.64 6.51
N PRO A 66 -4.61 6.99 7.28
CA PRO A 66 -6.05 7.27 7.37
C PRO A 66 -6.32 8.65 7.99
N VAL A 67 -7.45 9.26 7.63
CA VAL A 67 -7.85 10.58 8.14
C VAL A 67 -8.27 10.44 9.60
N GLY A 68 -7.93 11.42 10.44
CA GLY A 68 -8.35 11.46 11.85
C GLY A 68 -7.59 10.51 12.79
N ARG A 69 -6.47 9.95 12.34
CA ARG A 69 -5.61 9.06 13.13
C ARG A 69 -4.80 9.83 14.18
N ASN A 70 -4.51 9.17 15.29
CA ASN A 70 -3.61 9.69 16.34
C ASN A 70 -2.14 9.34 16.06
N LEU A 71 -1.91 8.17 15.47
CA LEU A 71 -0.61 7.65 15.08
C LEU A 71 -0.60 7.47 13.56
N ALA A 72 0.51 7.82 12.92
CA ALA A 72 0.69 7.64 11.48
C ALA A 72 1.47 6.36 11.17
N ALA A 73 1.09 5.69 10.09
CA ALA A 73 1.79 4.53 9.59
C ALA A 73 1.72 4.55 8.06
N MET A 74 2.85 4.32 7.40
CA MET A 74 2.94 4.31 5.95
C MET A 74 3.83 3.18 5.46
N LEU A 75 3.30 2.40 4.52
CA LEU A 75 4.05 1.40 3.76
C LEU A 75 4.85 2.07 2.67
N ILE A 76 6.03 1.52 2.40
CA ILE A 76 6.88 1.88 1.27
C ILE A 76 7.14 0.58 0.50
N LEU A 77 6.49 0.44 -0.65
CA LEU A 77 6.55 -0.73 -1.50
C LEU A 77 7.43 -0.49 -2.73
N ASP A 78 8.06 -1.53 -3.22
CA ASP A 78 8.74 -1.53 -4.51
C ASP A 78 7.71 -1.49 -5.64
N SER A 79 7.69 -0.38 -6.40
CA SER A 79 6.78 -0.25 -7.53
C SER A 79 7.05 -1.28 -8.63
N ALA A 80 8.27 -1.79 -8.77
CA ALA A 80 8.61 -2.80 -9.78
C ALA A 80 8.03 -4.18 -9.46
N GLN A 81 7.69 -4.42 -8.19
CA GLN A 81 7.03 -5.66 -7.74
C GLN A 81 5.50 -5.51 -7.67
N SER A 82 4.96 -4.36 -8.08
CA SER A 82 3.54 -4.08 -8.09
C SER A 82 2.99 -4.03 -9.51
N ALA A 83 1.72 -4.41 -9.67
CA ALA A 83 1.00 -4.33 -10.94
C ALA A 83 -0.27 -3.49 -10.77
N PRO A 84 -0.79 -2.86 -11.85
CA PRO A 84 -2.10 -2.21 -11.82
C PRO A 84 -3.18 -3.19 -11.37
N SER A 85 -4.13 -2.73 -10.56
CA SER A 85 -5.28 -3.54 -10.13
C SER A 85 -6.34 -3.71 -11.22
N TRP A 86 -6.10 -3.16 -12.41
CA TRP A 86 -7.06 -3.09 -13.51
C TRP A 86 -6.42 -3.39 -14.86
N VAL A 87 -7.27 -3.77 -15.80
CA VAL A 87 -6.95 -3.83 -17.22
C VAL A 87 -8.17 -3.41 -18.05
N THR A 88 -7.92 -2.76 -19.18
CA THR A 88 -8.93 -2.42 -20.19
C THR A 88 -8.48 -2.98 -21.52
N LYS A 89 -9.42 -3.27 -22.43
CA LYS A 89 -9.08 -3.69 -23.80
C LYS A 89 -8.07 -2.69 -24.41
N PRO A 90 -6.88 -3.14 -24.83
CA PRO A 90 -5.93 -2.28 -25.52
C PRO A 90 -6.53 -1.73 -26.82
N ALA A 91 -6.20 -0.49 -27.18
CA ALA A 91 -6.73 0.14 -28.39
C ALA A 91 -6.39 -0.63 -29.69
N ALA A 92 -5.26 -1.35 -29.68
CA ALA A 92 -4.79 -2.16 -30.81
C ALA A 92 -5.28 -3.62 -30.78
N ALA A 93 -6.01 -4.04 -29.74
CA ALA A 93 -6.53 -5.41 -29.64
C ALA A 93 -7.79 -5.59 -30.48
N ASP A 94 -7.95 -6.75 -31.09
CA ASP A 94 -9.16 -7.13 -31.80
C ASP A 94 -10.34 -7.44 -30.85
N ASP A 95 -11.50 -7.75 -31.43
CA ASP A 95 -12.73 -8.04 -30.67
C ASP A 95 -12.72 -9.38 -29.92
N SER A 96 -11.72 -10.24 -30.16
CA SER A 96 -11.54 -11.50 -29.43
C SER A 96 -10.76 -11.33 -28.13
N TRP A 97 -10.16 -10.16 -27.89
CA TRP A 97 -9.40 -9.91 -26.66
C TRP A 97 -10.25 -10.15 -25.41
N GLN A 98 -9.67 -10.88 -24.46
CA GLN A 98 -10.24 -11.14 -23.14
C GLN A 98 -9.18 -10.86 -22.06
N PRO A 99 -9.55 -10.30 -20.91
CA PRO A 99 -8.64 -10.20 -19.78
C PRO A 99 -8.36 -11.58 -19.17
N ASP A 100 -7.25 -11.72 -18.45
CA ASP A 100 -7.07 -12.85 -17.55
C ASP A 100 -8.04 -12.73 -16.36
N LYS A 101 -9.10 -13.55 -16.34
CA LYS A 101 -10.11 -13.55 -15.28
C LYS A 101 -9.63 -14.16 -13.96
N ALA A 102 -8.53 -14.92 -13.95
CA ALA A 102 -7.90 -15.33 -12.70
C ALA A 102 -7.24 -14.11 -12.03
N SER A 103 -6.61 -13.23 -12.83
CA SER A 103 -6.00 -12.00 -12.34
C SER A 103 -6.98 -10.83 -12.17
N TYR A 104 -8.07 -10.77 -12.93
CA TYR A 104 -9.05 -9.68 -12.89
C TYR A 104 -10.48 -10.24 -12.84
N PRO A 105 -10.90 -10.78 -11.70
CA PRO A 105 -12.17 -11.52 -11.59
C PRO A 105 -13.41 -10.61 -11.69
N ASN A 106 -13.27 -9.32 -11.40
CA ASN A 106 -14.39 -8.38 -11.37
C ASN A 106 -14.36 -7.43 -12.58
N GLU A 107 -15.48 -6.75 -12.82
CA GLU A 107 -15.60 -5.73 -13.85
C GLU A 107 -16.67 -4.69 -13.54
N TYR A 108 -16.52 -3.51 -14.14
CA TYR A 108 -17.50 -2.44 -14.13
C TYR A 108 -17.33 -1.55 -15.36
N VAL A 109 -18.34 -0.72 -15.65
CA VAL A 109 -18.29 0.28 -16.71
C VAL A 109 -18.18 1.67 -16.08
N ASP A 110 -17.24 2.48 -16.57
CA ASP A 110 -17.11 3.90 -16.21
C ASP A 110 -16.93 4.73 -17.48
N SER A 111 -17.80 5.74 -17.66
CA SER A 111 -17.78 6.64 -18.82
C SER A 111 -17.70 5.90 -20.17
N GLY A 112 -18.45 4.79 -20.31
CA GLY A 112 -18.50 3.96 -21.52
C GLY A 112 -17.33 2.99 -21.70
N ARG A 113 -16.37 2.96 -20.78
CA ARG A 113 -15.22 2.04 -20.80
C ARG A 113 -15.47 0.85 -19.88
N LEU A 114 -15.36 -0.36 -20.41
CA LEU A 114 -15.33 -1.58 -19.60
C LEU A 114 -13.95 -1.73 -18.93
N VAL A 115 -13.93 -1.82 -17.60
CA VAL A 115 -12.74 -1.99 -16.78
C VAL A 115 -12.84 -3.35 -16.10
N HIS A 116 -11.81 -4.18 -16.25
CA HIS A 116 -11.65 -5.41 -15.48
C HIS A 116 -10.72 -5.12 -14.31
N THR A 117 -11.11 -5.54 -13.11
CA THR A 117 -10.45 -5.12 -11.87
C THR A 117 -10.33 -6.26 -10.86
N ARG A 118 -9.34 -6.14 -9.98
CA ARG A 118 -9.14 -6.98 -8.82
C ARG A 118 -9.99 -6.60 -7.63
N PHE A 119 -10.45 -5.36 -7.54
CA PHE A 119 -11.27 -4.95 -6.43
C PHE A 119 -12.67 -5.56 -6.51
N ALA A 120 -13.21 -5.93 -5.35
CA ALA A 120 -14.58 -6.41 -5.23
C ALA A 120 -15.61 -5.30 -5.54
N ARG A 121 -16.82 -5.71 -5.91
CA ARG A 121 -17.92 -4.81 -6.32
C ARG A 121 -18.32 -3.80 -5.24
N ASP A 122 -18.12 -4.12 -3.98
CA ASP A 122 -18.45 -3.31 -2.81
C ASP A 122 -17.36 -2.28 -2.44
N ARG A 123 -16.26 -2.17 -3.20
CA ARG A 123 -15.28 -1.12 -2.95
C ARG A 123 -15.92 0.28 -3.05
N GLY A 124 -15.53 1.17 -2.14
CA GLY A 124 -16.16 2.50 -2.00
C GLY A 124 -16.10 3.38 -3.25
N SER A 125 -14.91 3.55 -3.86
CA SER A 125 -14.76 4.36 -5.08
C SER A 125 -14.85 3.49 -6.33
N ARG A 126 -15.73 3.84 -7.28
CA ARG A 126 -15.90 3.14 -8.56
C ARG A 126 -15.42 3.92 -9.77
N HIS A 127 -14.77 5.06 -9.57
CA HIS A 127 -14.28 5.85 -10.69
C HIS A 127 -12.95 5.30 -11.18
N PHE A 128 -12.88 5.01 -12.48
CA PHE A 128 -11.69 4.50 -13.14
C PHE A 128 -10.53 5.48 -13.02
N THR A 129 -10.77 6.79 -12.99
CA THR A 129 -9.71 7.78 -12.77
C THR A 129 -8.93 7.50 -11.47
N TYR A 130 -9.61 7.22 -10.36
CA TYR A 130 -8.93 6.92 -9.09
C TYR A 130 -8.18 5.59 -9.14
N GLU A 131 -8.81 4.55 -9.68
CA GLU A 131 -8.14 3.25 -9.81
C GLU A 131 -6.94 3.32 -10.77
N SER A 132 -7.05 4.05 -11.88
CA SER A 132 -5.96 4.22 -12.83
C SER A 132 -4.74 4.93 -12.24
N MET A 133 -4.98 5.82 -11.27
CA MET A 133 -3.92 6.58 -10.62
C MET A 133 -3.31 5.84 -9.43
N TYR A 134 -4.13 5.09 -8.69
CA TYR A 134 -3.76 4.61 -7.36
C TYR A 134 -3.99 3.11 -7.13
N GLY A 135 -4.66 2.40 -8.04
CA GLY A 135 -5.02 1.00 -7.86
C GLY A 135 -3.88 0.05 -8.22
N PHE A 136 -3.40 -0.70 -7.23
CA PHE A 136 -2.30 -1.66 -7.37
C PHE A 136 -2.61 -2.98 -6.67
N TRP A 137 -1.80 -3.99 -6.97
CA TRP A 137 -1.65 -5.22 -6.19
C TRP A 137 -0.22 -5.74 -6.34
N VAL A 138 0.19 -6.66 -5.47
CA VAL A 138 1.47 -7.35 -5.58
C VAL A 138 1.22 -8.78 -6.08
N PRO A 139 1.68 -9.15 -7.29
CA PRO A 139 1.52 -10.51 -7.81
C PRO A 139 2.38 -11.55 -7.11
N GLY A 140 3.55 -11.15 -6.61
CA GLY A 140 4.47 -12.03 -5.89
C GLY A 140 4.26 -12.05 -4.37
N ASP A 141 5.34 -12.27 -3.64
CA ASP A 141 5.37 -12.12 -2.18
C ASP A 141 5.38 -10.65 -1.78
N ALA A 142 4.36 -10.22 -1.04
CA ALA A 142 4.26 -8.84 -0.61
C ALA A 142 5.29 -8.45 0.47
N ARG A 143 5.85 -9.41 1.21
CA ARG A 143 7.00 -9.14 2.08
C ARG A 143 8.25 -8.78 1.29
N ALA A 144 8.47 -9.45 0.15
CA ALA A 144 9.60 -9.13 -0.74
C ALA A 144 9.44 -7.76 -1.41
N ALA A 145 8.20 -7.31 -1.63
CA ALA A 145 7.91 -5.97 -2.14
C ALA A 145 8.03 -4.86 -1.09
N LEU A 146 8.01 -5.18 0.21
CA LEU A 146 8.05 -4.19 1.29
C LEU A 146 9.48 -3.67 1.53
N LEU A 147 9.75 -2.45 1.07
CA LEU A 147 11.03 -1.77 1.27
C LEU A 147 11.16 -1.24 2.70
N GLY A 148 10.04 -0.78 3.28
CA GLY A 148 9.91 -0.60 4.72
C GLY A 148 8.73 0.23 5.16
N ILE A 149 8.76 0.64 6.43
CA ILE A 149 7.62 1.21 7.14
C ILE A 149 8.03 2.52 7.79
N LEU A 150 7.26 3.59 7.59
CA LEU A 150 7.43 4.83 8.33
C LEU A 150 6.29 4.98 9.36
N LEU A 151 6.66 5.08 10.63
CA LEU A 151 5.75 5.29 11.75
C LEU A 151 5.87 6.71 12.28
N GLY A 152 4.74 7.29 12.68
CA GLY A 152 4.62 8.66 13.16
C GLY A 152 3.88 8.75 14.49
N GLY A 153 4.51 9.31 15.52
CA GLY A 153 3.94 9.48 16.86
C GLY A 153 5.00 9.57 17.95
N PRO A 154 4.61 9.86 19.21
CA PRO A 154 5.54 9.97 20.32
C PRO A 154 6.45 8.74 20.43
N GLN A 155 7.75 8.96 20.61
CA GLN A 155 8.74 7.90 20.56
C GLN A 155 8.45 6.77 21.55
N ASP A 156 8.08 7.10 22.79
CA ASP A 156 7.77 6.12 23.83
C ASP A 156 6.52 5.29 23.47
N THR A 157 5.51 5.92 22.87
CA THR A 157 4.32 5.21 22.40
C THR A 157 4.67 4.22 21.28
N MET A 158 5.51 4.63 20.33
CA MET A 158 5.96 3.77 19.24
C MET A 158 6.82 2.61 19.75
N ARG A 159 7.69 2.87 20.72
CA ARG A 159 8.52 1.85 21.36
C ARG A 159 7.66 0.79 22.02
N VAL A 160 6.72 1.19 22.89
CA VAL A 160 5.79 0.26 23.58
C VAL A 160 4.97 -0.56 22.58
N LEU A 161 4.47 0.09 21.52
CA LEU A 161 3.74 -0.61 20.46
C LEU A 161 4.62 -1.68 19.79
N LEU A 162 5.84 -1.34 19.39
CA LEU A 162 6.74 -2.26 18.72
C LEU A 162 7.19 -3.41 19.65
N GLU A 163 7.51 -3.11 20.91
CA GLU A 163 7.83 -4.13 21.93
C GLU A 163 6.67 -5.13 22.11
N SER A 164 5.42 -4.64 22.12
CA SER A 164 4.25 -5.52 22.23
C SER A 164 4.06 -6.49 21.05
N LEU A 165 4.68 -6.20 19.91
CA LEU A 165 4.63 -7.03 18.71
C LEU A 165 5.76 -8.07 18.66
N GLN A 166 6.76 -8.01 19.54
CA GLN A 166 7.86 -8.98 19.56
C GLN A 166 7.33 -10.38 19.93
N GLY A 167 7.66 -11.38 19.11
CA GLY A 167 7.23 -12.76 19.33
C GLY A 167 5.76 -13.05 19.04
N SER A 168 5.01 -12.09 18.48
CA SER A 168 3.57 -12.24 18.18
C SER A 168 3.27 -12.85 16.80
N GLY A 169 4.27 -13.01 15.94
CA GLY A 169 4.11 -13.50 14.57
C GLY A 169 5.30 -14.32 14.08
N SER A 170 5.34 -14.61 12.77
CA SER A 170 6.43 -15.33 12.11
C SER A 170 7.65 -14.44 11.78
N TYR A 171 7.58 -13.16 12.14
CA TYR A 171 8.65 -12.18 11.95
C TYR A 171 9.49 -11.98 13.22
N GLY A 172 10.77 -11.65 13.02
CA GLY A 172 11.63 -11.11 14.06
C GLY A 172 11.60 -9.58 14.05
N LEU A 173 11.61 -8.96 15.23
CA LEU A 173 11.64 -7.51 15.38
C LEU A 173 12.74 -7.12 16.37
N GLU A 174 13.75 -6.42 15.86
CA GLU A 174 14.87 -5.88 16.63
C GLU A 174 14.76 -4.36 16.70
N LEU A 175 14.84 -3.81 17.91
CA LEU A 175 14.80 -2.37 18.16
C LEU A 175 16.20 -1.83 18.31
N VAL A 176 16.57 -0.93 17.41
CA VAL A 176 17.87 -0.25 17.40
C VAL A 176 17.72 1.11 18.11
N PRO A 177 18.70 1.54 18.92
CA PRO A 177 18.70 2.83 19.62
C PRO A 177 18.56 4.05 18.70
#